data_AF-J9UKS6-F1
#
_entry.id   AF-J9UKS6-F1
#
_cell.length_a   1.000
_cell.length_b   1.000
_cell.length_c   1.000
_cell.angle_alpha   90.00
_cell.angle_beta   90.00
_cell.angle_gamma   90.00
#
_symmetry.space_group_name_H-M   'P 1'
#
loop_
_entity.id
_entity.type
_entity.pdbx_description
1 polymer ?
#
loop_
_entity_poly.entity_id
_entity_poly.type
_entity_poly.pdbx_seq_one_letter_code
_entity_poly.pdbx_strand_id
1 'polypeptide(L)'
;MSSTDFWNPNLSLIFSLLLFIFLFEYIDDCDEDNKRKNIVRISAILIFPILAIIAQGHFFSFFLIIPTIIVYLIIKYKRTLKYIVYWILGVFISFLEYLPYLVSEFNNGFNNMKLIFETKSGFTSFPFPQIHAIFLLPTNEMSIYYSSNLNGILHFWKSNPFAIIGIIFLFISVLFSIYCFIRSGYFLFFNRKKTYIDNNSINKRKIILNMLFIMYLYIPITIILNIVFTSKVGAFHYFFPMFSISFLPILLFFYDKENDIINNRKIFIIVLSLFFINIFSMSLQFKFYTDMYEEPLSYNNIKNIIEIVYKDSDGSKINFRALNGERSGTYIDASKIYFPDMSWDYDENSTNIYLLLDKIKILYNSDDYISNYMKKFNNTNFNLIFTNSGINIYKYYGNLEDL
;
A
#
# COMPACT_ATOMS: atom_id res chain seq x y z
N MET A 1 0.44 -14.87 -9.33
CA MET A 1 1.31 -14.21 -8.33
C MET A 1 2.59 -13.85 -9.03
N SER A 2 2.82 -12.55 -9.25
CA SER A 2 4.12 -12.10 -9.71
C SER A 2 5.11 -12.34 -8.57
N SER A 3 6.35 -12.74 -8.89
CA SER A 3 7.40 -12.95 -7.88
C SER A 3 7.77 -11.66 -7.12
N THR A 4 7.29 -10.50 -7.60
CA THR A 4 7.47 -9.18 -7.01
C THR A 4 6.44 -8.83 -5.94
N ASP A 5 5.31 -9.52 -5.82
CA ASP A 5 4.22 -9.16 -4.87
C ASP A 5 4.45 -9.58 -3.42
N PHE A 6 5.44 -10.45 -3.18
CA PHE A 6 5.83 -10.87 -1.84
C PHE A 6 6.61 -9.78 -1.09
N TRP A 7 7.22 -8.84 -1.81
CA TRP A 7 7.95 -7.72 -1.25
C TRP A 7 7.16 -6.43 -1.45
N ASN A 8 6.51 -6.00 -0.36
CA ASN A 8 6.03 -4.63 -0.12
C ASN A 8 4.86 -4.16 -1.03
N PRO A 9 3.64 -3.89 -0.51
CA PRO A 9 3.30 -3.43 0.85
C PRO A 9 2.22 -4.29 1.57
N ASN A 10 2.05 -5.55 1.13
CA ASN A 10 1.00 -6.46 1.61
C ASN A 10 1.13 -6.85 3.08
N LEU A 11 2.35 -6.98 3.62
CA LEU A 11 2.57 -7.33 5.04
C LEU A 11 2.09 -6.22 5.97
N SER A 12 2.35 -4.95 5.66
CA SER A 12 1.92 -3.81 6.48
C SER A 12 0.41 -3.74 6.64
N LEU A 13 -0.37 -4.16 5.62
CA LEU A 13 -1.84 -4.23 5.67
C LEU A 13 -2.34 -5.36 6.58
N ILE A 14 -1.72 -6.54 6.51
CA ILE A 14 -2.09 -7.68 7.38
C ILE A 14 -1.80 -7.33 8.85
N PHE A 15 -0.62 -6.78 9.12
CA PHE A 15 -0.24 -6.40 10.47
C PHE A 15 -0.99 -5.16 10.98
N SER A 16 -1.51 -4.28 10.10
CA SER A 16 -2.41 -3.20 10.55
C SER A 16 -3.71 -3.74 11.15
N LEU A 17 -4.23 -4.86 10.63
CA LEU A 17 -5.43 -5.53 11.17
C LEU A 17 -5.14 -6.15 12.54
N LEU A 18 -4.00 -6.81 12.70
CA LEU A 18 -3.57 -7.33 14.00
C LEU A 18 -3.36 -6.20 15.01
N LEU A 19 -2.70 -5.13 14.60
CA LEU A 19 -2.51 -3.92 15.41
C LEU A 19 -3.86 -3.35 15.86
N PHE A 20 -4.84 -3.28 14.97
CA PHE A 20 -6.19 -2.82 15.28
C PHE A 20 -6.84 -3.64 16.40
N ILE A 21 -6.74 -4.97 16.35
CA ILE A 21 -7.30 -5.86 17.37
C ILE A 21 -6.65 -5.60 18.73
N PHE A 22 -5.32 -5.57 18.81
CA PHE A 22 -4.65 -5.36 20.10
C PHE A 22 -4.83 -3.94 20.62
N LEU A 23 -4.89 -2.92 19.76
CA LEU A 23 -5.24 -1.57 20.17
C LEU A 23 -6.66 -1.51 20.72
N PHE A 24 -7.63 -2.15 20.05
CA PHE A 24 -9.01 -2.21 20.53
C PHE A 24 -9.09 -2.88 21.91
N GLU A 25 -8.46 -4.05 22.05
CA GLU A 25 -8.38 -4.80 23.30
C GLU A 25 -7.58 -4.09 24.39
N TYR A 26 -6.61 -3.24 24.05
CA TYR A 26 -5.94 -2.39 25.05
C TYR A 26 -6.82 -1.20 25.44
N ILE A 27 -7.58 -0.61 24.51
CA ILE A 27 -8.34 0.62 24.75
C ILE A 27 -9.61 0.37 25.56
N ASP A 28 -10.23 -0.79 25.36
CA ASP A 28 -11.43 -1.15 26.08
C ASP A 28 -11.17 -1.19 27.61
N ASP A 29 -11.85 -0.32 28.34
CA ASP A 29 -11.74 -0.17 29.78
C ASP A 29 -13.01 -0.61 30.51
N CYS A 30 -13.91 -1.33 29.83
CA CYS A 30 -15.15 -1.81 30.39
C CYS A 30 -14.92 -3.06 31.26
N ASP A 31 -15.55 -3.09 32.44
CA ASP A 31 -15.64 -4.21 33.38
C ASP A 31 -14.41 -5.14 33.43
N GLU A 32 -13.33 -4.67 34.06
CA GLU A 32 -12.07 -5.41 34.17
C GLU A 32 -12.13 -6.56 35.19
N ASP A 33 -12.72 -7.67 34.78
CA ASP A 33 -12.51 -8.96 35.45
C ASP A 33 -11.07 -9.48 35.23
N ASN A 34 -10.72 -10.60 35.88
CA ASN A 34 -9.38 -11.17 35.77
C ASN A 34 -9.03 -11.64 34.34
N LYS A 35 -10.02 -12.10 33.57
CA LYS A 35 -9.83 -12.54 32.19
C LYS A 35 -9.51 -11.35 31.29
N ARG A 36 -10.28 -10.25 31.43
CA ARG A 36 -10.10 -9.01 30.70
C ARG A 36 -8.74 -8.38 31.00
N LYS A 37 -8.30 -8.38 32.26
CA LYS A 37 -6.94 -7.92 32.62
C LYS A 37 -5.86 -8.70 31.87
N ASN A 38 -5.99 -10.03 31.75
CA ASN A 38 -5.04 -10.82 30.98
C ASN A 38 -5.02 -10.46 29.49
N ILE A 39 -6.19 -10.20 28.90
CA ILE A 39 -6.28 -9.75 27.51
C ILE A 39 -5.59 -8.39 27.34
N VAL A 40 -5.85 -7.41 28.21
CA VAL A 40 -5.20 -6.09 28.16
C VAL A 40 -3.68 -6.19 28.30
N ARG A 41 -3.19 -7.08 29.18
CA ARG A 41 -1.76 -7.35 29.36
C ARG A 41 -1.12 -7.90 28.09
N ILE A 42 -1.74 -8.91 27.48
CA ILE A 42 -1.27 -9.50 26.21
C ILE A 42 -1.26 -8.43 25.12
N SER A 43 -2.32 -7.63 25.02
CA SER A 43 -2.38 -6.54 24.04
C SER A 43 -1.28 -5.51 24.23
N ALA A 44 -1.00 -5.08 25.47
CA ALA A 44 0.10 -4.15 25.75
C ALA A 44 1.47 -4.72 25.38
N ILE A 45 1.68 -6.04 25.54
CA ILE A 45 2.90 -6.73 25.09
C ILE A 45 2.99 -6.72 23.55
N LEU A 46 1.90 -7.03 22.84
CA LEU A 46 1.94 -7.31 21.40
C LEU A 46 1.88 -6.07 20.49
N ILE A 47 1.46 -4.91 20.99
CA ILE A 47 1.36 -3.69 20.17
C ILE A 47 2.71 -3.29 19.56
N PHE A 48 3.79 -3.22 20.35
CA PHE A 48 5.12 -2.81 19.84
C PHE A 48 5.80 -3.85 18.94
N PRO A 49 5.77 -5.16 19.23
CA PRO A 49 6.26 -6.19 18.31
C PRO A 49 5.56 -6.11 16.93
N ILE A 50 4.23 -5.97 16.91
CA ILE A 50 3.51 -5.82 15.63
C ILE A 50 3.94 -4.55 14.89
N LEU A 51 4.13 -3.43 15.60
CA LEU A 51 4.67 -2.20 15.00
C LEU A 51 6.09 -2.38 14.46
N ALA A 52 6.93 -3.19 15.11
CA ALA A 52 8.26 -3.52 14.63
C ALA A 52 8.20 -4.34 13.33
N ILE A 53 7.31 -5.32 13.22
CA ILE A 53 7.12 -6.07 11.97
C ILE A 53 6.64 -5.15 10.84
N ILE A 54 5.67 -4.26 11.12
CA ILE A 54 5.21 -3.24 10.17
C ILE A 54 6.39 -2.38 9.70
N ALA A 55 7.27 -1.96 10.62
CA ALA A 55 8.46 -1.19 10.31
C ALA A 55 9.53 -1.96 9.54
N GLN A 56 9.61 -3.29 9.67
CA GLN A 56 10.45 -4.14 8.82
C GLN A 56 9.92 -4.22 7.39
N GLY A 57 8.60 -4.24 7.22
CA GLY A 57 7.96 -4.16 5.89
C GLY A 57 8.21 -2.82 5.21
N HIS A 58 8.13 -1.71 5.95
CA HIS A 58 8.53 -0.40 5.47
C HIS A 58 9.07 0.52 6.57
N PHE A 59 10.36 0.85 6.51
CA PHE A 59 11.02 1.65 7.54
C PHE A 59 10.35 3.01 7.81
N PHE A 60 9.80 3.66 6.78
CA PHE A 60 9.14 4.96 6.96
C PHE A 60 7.90 4.88 7.86
N SER A 61 7.22 3.73 7.91
CA SER A 61 6.09 3.51 8.82
C SER A 61 6.50 3.64 10.29
N PHE A 62 7.75 3.30 10.63
CA PHE A 62 8.31 3.50 11.98
C PHE A 62 8.16 4.95 12.44
N PHE A 63 8.45 5.92 11.56
CA PHE A 63 8.43 7.34 11.90
C PHE A 63 7.03 7.93 12.00
N LEU A 64 5.97 7.21 11.63
CA LEU A 64 4.62 7.77 11.65
C LEU A 64 3.77 7.18 12.79
N ILE A 65 3.59 5.86 12.79
CA ILE A 65 2.63 5.22 13.69
C ILE A 65 3.19 5.05 15.11
N ILE A 66 4.49 4.76 15.27
CA ILE A 66 5.09 4.56 16.61
C ILE A 66 5.06 5.86 17.44
N PRO A 67 5.49 7.03 16.92
CA PRO A 67 5.34 8.30 17.62
C PRO A 67 3.89 8.60 17.99
N THR A 68 2.94 8.25 17.11
CA THR A 68 1.51 8.40 17.39
C THR A 68 1.06 7.57 18.58
N ILE A 69 1.45 6.29 18.64
CA ILE A 69 1.13 5.42 19.77
C ILE A 69 1.81 5.92 21.06
N ILE A 70 3.07 6.35 21.00
CA ILE A 70 3.77 6.91 22.16
C ILE A 70 3.02 8.14 22.71
N VAL A 71 2.66 9.09 21.86
CA VAL A 71 1.89 10.29 22.27
C VAL A 71 0.54 9.89 22.85
N TYR A 72 -0.16 8.92 22.24
CA TYR A 72 -1.41 8.38 22.78
C TYR A 72 -1.23 7.81 24.20
N LEU A 73 -0.18 7.01 24.42
CA LEU A 73 0.11 6.41 25.73
C LEU A 73 0.47 7.44 26.79
N ILE A 74 1.16 8.53 26.40
CA ILE A 74 1.42 9.68 27.28
C ILE A 74 0.10 10.36 27.66
N ILE A 75 -0.77 10.63 26.69
CA ILE A 75 -2.09 11.25 26.96
C ILE A 75 -2.94 10.36 27.89
N LYS A 76 -2.86 9.04 27.73
CA LYS A 76 -3.57 8.04 28.55
C LYS A 76 -2.73 7.51 29.73
N TYR A 77 -1.84 8.34 30.30
CA TYR A 77 -0.83 7.92 31.29
C TYR A 77 -1.37 7.06 32.44
N LYS A 78 -2.58 7.34 32.97
CA LYS A 78 -3.15 6.55 34.10
C LYS A 78 -3.31 5.08 33.74
N ARG A 79 -3.80 4.77 32.53
CA ARG A 79 -3.94 3.40 32.04
C ARG A 79 -2.59 2.82 31.66
N THR A 80 -1.74 3.61 31.02
CA THR A 80 -0.38 3.21 30.64
C THR A 80 0.44 2.77 31.84
N LEU A 81 0.44 3.56 32.93
CA LEU A 81 1.15 3.24 34.18
C LEU A 81 0.64 1.95 34.82
N LYS A 82 -0.67 1.70 34.78
CA LYS A 82 -1.27 0.46 35.29
C LYS A 82 -0.74 -0.80 34.60
N TYR A 83 -0.38 -0.70 33.32
CA TYR A 83 0.13 -1.81 32.52
C TYR A 83 1.60 -1.62 32.08
N ILE A 84 2.37 -0.76 32.76
CA ILE A 84 3.70 -0.33 32.31
C ILE A 84 4.70 -1.48 32.15
N VAL A 85 4.65 -2.49 33.03
CA VAL A 85 5.53 -3.67 32.95
C VAL A 85 5.32 -4.42 31.64
N TYR A 86 4.07 -4.52 31.19
CA TYR A 86 3.69 -5.18 29.94
C TYR A 86 4.11 -4.36 28.72
N TRP A 87 4.02 -3.04 28.81
CA TRP A 87 4.55 -2.13 27.79
C TRP A 87 6.07 -2.24 27.65
N ILE A 88 6.80 -2.26 28.76
CA ILE A 88 8.26 -2.44 28.77
C ILE A 88 8.63 -3.79 28.15
N LEU A 89 7.92 -4.86 28.50
CA LEU A 89 8.14 -6.18 27.91
C LEU A 89 7.88 -6.17 26.38
N GLY A 90 6.81 -5.52 25.93
CA GLY A 90 6.52 -5.37 24.51
C GLY A 90 7.61 -4.61 23.75
N VAL A 91 8.10 -3.50 24.30
CA VAL A 91 9.23 -2.74 23.73
C VAL A 91 10.49 -3.60 23.70
N PHE A 92 10.78 -4.36 24.76
CA PHE A 92 11.93 -5.25 24.82
C PHE A 92 11.86 -6.35 23.74
N ILE A 93 10.70 -7.00 23.56
CA ILE A 93 10.50 -8.00 22.51
C ILE A 93 10.66 -7.38 21.13
N SER A 94 10.09 -6.19 20.90
CA SER A 94 10.22 -5.47 19.62
C SER A 94 11.68 -5.14 19.29
N PHE A 95 12.50 -4.83 20.30
CA PHE A 95 13.93 -4.60 20.12
C PHE A 95 14.66 -5.89 19.72
N LEU A 96 14.36 -7.02 20.38
CA LEU A 96 14.95 -8.32 20.02
C LEU A 96 14.59 -8.74 18.60
N GLU A 97 13.35 -8.48 18.20
CA GLU A 97 12.85 -8.76 16.85
C GLU A 97 13.55 -7.90 15.78
N TYR A 98 13.85 -6.63 16.10
CA TYR A 98 14.54 -5.72 15.19
C TYR A 98 16.08 -5.88 15.20
N LEU A 99 16.62 -6.63 16.16
CA LEU A 99 18.06 -6.77 16.39
C LEU A 99 18.84 -7.27 15.16
N PRO A 100 18.40 -8.30 14.40
CA PRO A 100 19.14 -8.76 13.22
C PRO A 100 19.32 -7.66 12.17
N TYR A 101 18.28 -6.84 11.97
CA TYR A 101 18.34 -5.69 11.06
C TYR A 101 19.30 -4.62 11.58
N LEU A 102 19.26 -4.31 12.88
CA LEU A 102 20.18 -3.34 13.48
C LEU A 102 21.65 -3.78 13.37
N VAL A 103 21.93 -5.07 13.55
CA VAL A 103 23.27 -5.64 13.35
C VAL A 103 23.72 -5.50 11.89
N SER A 104 22.83 -5.78 10.93
CA SER A 104 23.10 -5.58 9.51
C SER A 104 23.36 -4.10 9.17
N GLU A 105 22.53 -3.19 9.67
CA GLU A 105 22.74 -1.74 9.50
C GLU A 105 24.07 -1.29 10.10
N PHE A 106 24.41 -1.74 11.31
CA PHE A 106 25.68 -1.40 11.95
C PHE A 106 26.88 -1.89 11.13
N ASN A 107 26.85 -3.14 10.66
CA ASN A 107 27.90 -3.71 9.81
C ASN A 107 28.04 -2.99 8.46
N ASN A 108 26.94 -2.46 7.95
CA ASN A 108 26.91 -1.67 6.70
C ASN A 108 27.07 -0.16 6.94
N GLY A 109 27.51 0.27 8.13
CA GLY A 109 27.76 1.68 8.43
C GLY A 109 26.51 2.58 8.37
N PHE A 110 25.34 2.01 8.65
CA PHE A 110 24.02 2.64 8.63
C PHE A 110 23.64 3.26 7.27
N ASN A 111 23.97 2.58 6.16
CA ASN A 111 23.71 3.09 4.82
C ASN A 111 22.22 3.43 4.57
N ASN A 112 21.27 2.61 5.04
CA ASN A 112 19.84 2.91 4.85
C ASN A 112 19.41 4.14 5.64
N MET A 113 19.88 4.26 6.89
CA MET A 113 19.63 5.45 7.70
C MET A 113 20.24 6.72 7.07
N LYS A 114 21.47 6.62 6.53
CA LYS A 114 22.12 7.73 5.81
C LYS A 114 21.32 8.14 4.58
N LEU A 115 20.86 7.19 3.76
CA LEU A 115 20.02 7.46 2.59
C LEU A 115 18.76 8.25 2.97
N ILE A 116 18.12 7.93 4.10
CA ILE A 116 16.95 8.68 4.59
C ILE A 116 17.33 10.12 4.94
N PHE A 117 18.44 10.34 5.65
CA PHE A 117 18.90 11.68 5.99
C PHE A 117 19.49 12.46 4.80
N GLU A 118 19.97 11.78 3.77
CA GLU A 118 20.49 12.35 2.53
C GLU A 118 19.37 12.71 1.54
N THR A 119 18.19 12.08 1.65
CA THR A 119 17.00 12.46 0.85
C THR A 119 16.40 13.83 1.20
N LYS A 120 17.10 14.67 1.98
CA LYS A 120 16.77 16.09 2.18
C LYS A 120 16.60 16.79 0.84
N SER A 121 15.35 16.92 0.39
CA SER A 121 15.04 17.81 -0.71
C SER A 121 15.37 19.23 -0.25
N GLY A 122 16.10 19.99 -1.07
CA GLY A 122 16.18 21.44 -0.86
C GLY A 122 14.77 22.00 -0.67
N PHE A 123 14.63 23.01 0.19
CA PHE A 123 13.37 23.67 0.58
C PHE A 123 12.60 24.35 -0.59
N THR A 124 12.69 23.87 -1.82
CA THR A 124 12.02 24.45 -2.99
C THR A 124 10.52 24.17 -3.00
N SER A 125 10.03 23.16 -2.26
CA SER A 125 8.60 22.93 -2.02
C SER A 125 8.34 22.40 -0.60
N PHE A 126 7.22 22.83 0.00
CA PHE A 126 6.81 22.38 1.34
C PHE A 126 6.43 20.89 1.26
N PRO A 127 7.11 19.98 1.99
CA PRO A 127 6.82 18.55 1.93
C PRO A 127 5.55 18.24 2.73
N PHE A 128 4.38 18.51 2.14
CA PHE A 128 3.12 18.12 2.76
C PHE A 128 2.92 16.61 2.59
N PRO A 129 2.82 15.81 3.67
CA PRO A 129 2.60 14.37 3.55
C PRO A 129 1.27 14.07 2.86
N GLN A 130 1.18 12.93 2.16
CA GLN A 130 -0.04 12.48 1.46
C GLN A 130 -1.13 12.00 2.44
N ILE A 131 -1.45 12.78 3.47
CA ILE A 131 -2.43 12.46 4.52
C ILE A 131 -3.83 12.20 3.96
N HIS A 132 -4.12 12.73 2.77
CA HIS A 132 -5.35 12.41 2.05
C HIS A 132 -5.55 10.91 1.82
N ALA A 133 -4.46 10.12 1.81
CA ALA A 133 -4.52 8.66 1.77
C ALA A 133 -5.43 8.07 2.86
N ILE A 134 -5.43 8.61 4.09
CA ILE A 134 -6.24 8.09 5.21
C ILE A 134 -7.74 8.10 4.89
N PHE A 135 -8.20 9.03 4.05
CA PHE A 135 -9.61 9.12 3.64
C PHE A 135 -9.91 8.29 2.39
N LEU A 136 -8.88 7.90 1.63
CA LEU A 136 -8.97 7.07 0.42
C LEU A 136 -8.83 5.56 0.72
N LEU A 137 -8.11 5.17 1.78
CA LEU A 137 -7.97 3.76 2.18
C LEU A 137 -9.30 3.00 2.34
N PRO A 138 -10.39 3.58 2.89
CA PRO A 138 -11.68 2.90 2.98
C PRO A 138 -12.56 3.03 1.72
N THR A 139 -12.01 3.52 0.60
CA THR A 139 -12.76 3.75 -0.65
C THR A 139 -12.35 2.76 -1.74
N ASN A 140 -12.95 2.93 -2.91
CA ASN A 140 -12.69 2.10 -4.09
C ASN A 140 -11.48 2.58 -4.91
N GLU A 141 -10.61 3.41 -4.33
CA GLU A 141 -9.48 3.98 -5.05
C GLU A 141 -8.38 2.92 -5.27
N MET A 142 -8.26 2.45 -6.50
CA MET A 142 -7.27 1.43 -6.88
C MET A 142 -6.00 2.00 -7.54
N SER A 143 -5.88 3.33 -7.74
CA SER A 143 -4.73 3.93 -8.45
C SER A 143 -3.37 3.52 -7.91
N ILE A 144 -3.27 3.25 -6.61
CA ILE A 144 -2.03 2.75 -6.00
C ILE A 144 -1.49 1.49 -6.68
N TYR A 145 -2.36 0.65 -7.24
CA TYR A 145 -1.99 -0.63 -7.83
C TYR A 145 -1.47 -0.51 -9.27
N TYR A 146 -1.85 0.54 -10.01
CA TYR A 146 -1.47 0.68 -11.42
C TYR A 146 -0.67 1.95 -11.77
N SER A 147 -0.65 3.01 -10.95
CA SER A 147 0.19 4.20 -11.22
C SER A 147 0.15 5.27 -10.12
N SER A 148 1.29 5.93 -9.87
CA SER A 148 1.36 7.19 -9.11
C SER A 148 1.18 8.47 -9.96
N ASN A 149 1.18 8.35 -11.29
CA ASN A 149 0.98 9.47 -12.23
C ASN A 149 -0.43 9.47 -12.82
N LEU A 150 -0.98 10.67 -13.07
CA LEU A 150 -2.30 10.93 -13.63
C LEU A 150 -2.52 10.25 -14.99
N ASN A 151 -1.49 10.14 -15.83
CA ASN A 151 -1.59 9.47 -17.13
C ASN A 151 -1.95 7.98 -17.00
N GLY A 152 -1.24 7.26 -16.12
CA GLY A 152 -1.57 5.86 -15.83
C GLY A 152 -2.95 5.73 -15.19
N ILE A 153 -3.37 6.70 -14.35
CA ILE A 153 -4.71 6.71 -13.77
C ILE A 153 -5.79 6.86 -14.84
N LEU A 154 -5.63 7.84 -15.72
CA LEU A 154 -6.54 8.06 -16.84
C LEU A 154 -6.53 6.87 -17.80
N HIS A 155 -5.39 6.23 -18.03
CA HIS A 155 -5.31 5.06 -18.89
C HIS A 155 -6.12 3.89 -18.33
N PHE A 156 -5.94 3.54 -17.05
CA PHE A 156 -6.73 2.49 -16.40
C PHE A 156 -8.23 2.75 -16.55
N TRP A 157 -8.67 3.97 -16.21
CA TRP A 157 -10.08 4.34 -16.28
C TRP A 157 -10.59 4.49 -17.73
N LYS A 158 -9.77 4.82 -18.72
CA LYS A 158 -10.24 4.85 -20.13
C LYS A 158 -10.33 3.46 -20.74
N SER A 159 -9.43 2.56 -20.35
CA SER A 159 -9.33 1.22 -20.89
C SER A 159 -10.28 0.21 -20.22
N ASN A 160 -10.80 0.53 -19.03
CA ASN A 160 -11.73 -0.34 -18.31
C ASN A 160 -13.16 -0.22 -18.86
N PRO A 161 -13.79 -1.30 -19.38
CA PRO A 161 -15.16 -1.26 -19.90
C PRO A 161 -16.22 -0.89 -18.83
N PHE A 162 -15.88 -1.01 -17.54
CA PHE A 162 -16.75 -0.68 -16.41
C PHE A 162 -16.36 0.65 -15.74
N ALA A 163 -15.52 1.45 -16.38
CA ALA A 163 -14.96 2.66 -15.80
C ALA A 163 -16.00 3.66 -15.29
N ILE A 164 -17.09 3.88 -16.04
CA ILE A 164 -18.12 4.84 -15.65
C ILE A 164 -18.74 4.44 -14.30
N ILE A 165 -19.06 3.15 -14.12
CA ILE A 165 -19.62 2.64 -12.85
C ILE A 165 -18.58 2.80 -11.75
N GLY A 166 -17.32 2.44 -12.01
CA GLY A 166 -16.25 2.54 -11.03
C GLY A 166 -15.95 3.97 -10.59
N ILE A 167 -15.88 4.92 -11.53
CA ILE A 167 -15.66 6.35 -11.25
C ILE A 167 -16.81 6.92 -10.42
N ILE A 168 -18.06 6.62 -10.77
CA ILE A 168 -19.23 7.10 -10.00
C ILE A 168 -19.15 6.59 -8.56
N PHE A 169 -18.90 5.30 -8.36
CA PHE A 169 -18.79 4.72 -7.01
C PHE A 169 -17.55 5.19 -6.25
N LEU A 170 -16.45 5.48 -6.95
CA LEU A 170 -15.29 6.12 -6.37
C LEU A 170 -15.65 7.50 -5.81
N PHE A 171 -16.30 8.38 -6.59
CA PHE A 171 -16.73 9.68 -6.09
C PHE A 171 -17.71 9.56 -4.91
N ILE A 172 -18.69 8.66 -4.99
CA ILE A 172 -19.64 8.42 -3.89
C ILE A 172 -18.92 7.96 -2.62
N SER A 173 -17.99 7.00 -2.74
CA SER A 173 -17.26 6.45 -1.59
C SER A 173 -16.30 7.47 -0.97
N VAL A 174 -15.61 8.28 -1.78
CA VAL A 174 -14.74 9.36 -1.30
C VAL A 174 -15.55 10.44 -0.57
N LEU A 175 -16.64 10.92 -1.15
CA LEU A 175 -17.51 11.92 -0.50
C LEU A 175 -18.10 11.38 0.80
N PHE A 176 -18.55 10.12 0.81
CA PHE A 176 -19.08 9.47 2.00
C PHE A 176 -18.01 9.27 3.09
N SER A 177 -16.79 8.87 2.71
CA SER A 177 -15.64 8.74 3.62
C SER A 177 -15.29 10.07 4.27
N ILE A 178 -15.17 11.14 3.48
CA ILE A 178 -14.92 12.51 3.99
C ILE A 178 -16.03 12.96 4.94
N TYR A 179 -17.30 12.74 4.56
CA TYR A 179 -18.44 13.07 5.42
C TYR A 179 -18.36 12.33 6.76
N CYS A 180 -18.12 11.01 6.74
CA CYS A 180 -17.99 10.20 7.95
C CYS A 180 -16.81 10.65 8.82
N PHE A 181 -15.67 10.97 8.20
CA PHE A 181 -14.51 11.51 8.89
C PHE A 181 -14.85 12.82 9.62
N ILE A 182 -15.36 13.85 8.92
CA ILE A 182 -15.71 15.15 9.51
C ILE A 182 -16.73 14.96 10.66
N ARG A 183 -17.76 14.14 10.43
CA ARG A 183 -18.78 13.79 11.43
C ARG A 183 -18.16 13.15 12.67
N SER A 184 -17.23 12.21 12.50
CA SER A 184 -16.56 11.54 13.61
C SER A 184 -15.72 12.50 14.47
N GLY A 185 -15.03 13.46 13.82
CA GLY A 185 -14.28 14.51 14.51
C GLY A 185 -15.18 15.44 15.31
N TYR A 186 -16.34 15.83 14.75
CA TYR A 186 -17.34 16.60 15.48
C TYR A 186 -17.77 15.90 16.79
N PHE A 187 -18.05 14.60 16.74
CA PHE A 187 -18.41 13.85 17.95
C PHE A 187 -17.27 13.71 18.95
N LEU A 188 -16.04 13.49 18.47
CA LEU A 188 -14.86 13.29 19.31
C LEU A 188 -14.49 14.55 20.12
N PHE A 189 -14.54 15.72 19.47
CA PHE A 189 -14.05 16.97 20.05
C PHE A 189 -15.16 17.86 20.62
N PHE A 190 -16.33 17.96 19.97
CA PHE A 190 -17.32 18.99 20.30
C PHE A 190 -18.59 18.45 20.97
N ASN A 191 -18.94 17.18 20.79
CA ASN A 191 -20.21 16.63 21.29
C ASN A 191 -20.04 15.50 22.32
N ARG A 192 -19.05 15.63 23.21
CA ARG A 192 -18.75 14.61 24.25
C ARG A 192 -19.92 14.33 25.19
N LYS A 193 -20.86 15.25 25.40
CA LYS A 193 -21.97 15.10 26.38
C LYS A 193 -23.08 14.16 25.90
N LYS A 194 -23.37 14.06 24.59
CA LYS A 194 -24.33 13.08 24.02
C LYS A 194 -23.76 11.67 23.90
N THR A 195 -22.54 11.44 24.38
CA THR A 195 -21.82 10.16 24.26
C THR A 195 -22.17 9.14 25.34
N TYR A 196 -22.97 9.51 26.34
CA TYR A 196 -23.09 8.80 27.61
C TYR A 196 -24.52 8.40 28.02
N ILE A 197 -25.45 8.19 27.07
CA ILE A 197 -26.89 8.09 27.41
C ILE A 197 -27.46 6.63 27.50
N ASP A 198 -26.81 5.59 26.95
CA ASP A 198 -27.31 4.18 27.06
C ASP A 198 -26.29 3.12 27.56
N ASN A 199 -26.53 2.49 28.71
CA ASN A 199 -25.53 1.71 29.47
C ASN A 199 -24.79 0.57 28.70
N ASN A 200 -25.38 -0.07 27.69
CA ASN A 200 -24.70 -1.11 26.88
C ASN A 200 -24.15 -0.61 25.54
N SER A 201 -24.77 0.40 24.92
CA SER A 201 -24.31 0.98 23.65
C SER A 201 -23.23 2.07 23.86
N ILE A 202 -23.12 2.63 25.07
CA ILE A 202 -22.07 3.58 25.46
C ILE A 202 -20.68 2.94 25.34
N ASN A 203 -20.51 1.71 25.81
CA ASN A 203 -19.20 1.07 25.91
C ASN A 203 -18.54 0.89 24.53
N LYS A 204 -19.27 0.33 23.57
CA LYS A 204 -18.78 0.13 22.20
C LYS A 204 -18.48 1.45 21.49
N ARG A 205 -19.39 2.43 21.59
CA ARG A 205 -19.22 3.75 20.97
C ARG A 205 -18.02 4.51 21.54
N LYS A 206 -17.83 4.44 22.87
CA LYS A 206 -16.69 5.05 23.58
C LYS A 206 -15.37 4.43 23.13
N ILE A 207 -15.30 3.11 22.96
CA ILE A 207 -14.11 2.43 22.46
C ILE A 207 -13.78 2.89 21.03
N ILE A 208 -14.79 2.92 20.14
CA ILE A 208 -14.62 3.42 18.76
C ILE A 208 -14.08 4.85 18.74
N LEU A 209 -14.62 5.75 19.59
CA LEU A 209 -14.14 7.13 19.69
C LEU A 209 -12.71 7.24 20.26
N ASN A 210 -12.36 6.41 21.25
CA ASN A 210 -10.99 6.35 21.77
C ASN A 210 -10.00 5.81 20.74
N MET A 211 -10.41 4.86 19.90
CA MET A 211 -9.63 4.37 18.76
C MET A 211 -9.48 5.46 17.67
N LEU A 212 -10.57 6.16 17.34
CA LEU A 212 -10.54 7.30 16.42
C LEU A 212 -9.60 8.41 16.88
N PHE A 213 -9.45 8.61 18.19
CA PHE A 213 -8.49 9.56 18.73
C PHE A 213 -7.04 9.27 18.29
N ILE A 214 -6.65 8.00 18.14
CA ILE A 214 -5.34 7.62 17.58
C ILE A 214 -5.21 8.14 16.14
N MET A 215 -6.25 7.99 15.32
CA MET A 215 -6.27 8.50 13.94
C MET A 215 -6.15 10.02 13.87
N TYR A 216 -6.85 10.73 14.76
CA TYR A 216 -6.75 12.19 14.82
C TYR A 216 -5.41 12.68 15.38
N LEU A 217 -4.71 11.91 16.22
CA LEU A 217 -3.33 12.19 16.62
C LEU A 217 -2.34 11.91 15.49
N TYR A 218 -2.58 10.87 14.69
CA TYR A 218 -1.70 10.46 13.61
C TYR A 218 -1.47 11.57 12.58
N ILE A 219 -2.53 12.32 12.23
CA ILE A 219 -2.48 13.43 11.26
C ILE A 219 -1.46 14.51 11.66
N PRO A 220 -1.62 15.24 12.78
CA PRO A 220 -0.69 16.29 13.17
C PRO A 220 0.72 15.75 13.46
N ILE A 221 0.85 14.56 14.03
CA ILE A 221 2.16 13.94 14.29
C ILE A 221 2.88 13.66 12.98
N THR A 222 2.19 13.10 11.99
CA THR A 222 2.76 12.87 10.65
C THR A 222 3.21 14.17 9.99
N ILE A 223 2.40 15.24 10.07
CA ILE A 223 2.77 16.57 9.54
C ILE A 223 4.04 17.09 10.23
N ILE A 224 4.05 17.10 11.57
CA ILE A 224 5.18 17.62 12.36
C ILE A 224 6.46 16.84 12.03
N LEU A 225 6.41 15.51 11.97
CA LEU A 225 7.60 14.70 11.72
C LEU A 225 8.12 14.85 10.29
N ASN A 226 7.24 14.97 9.28
CA ASN A 226 7.70 15.24 7.91
C ASN A 226 8.38 16.61 7.81
N ILE A 227 7.89 17.62 8.54
CA ILE A 227 8.51 18.96 8.60
C ILE A 227 9.86 18.89 9.32
N VAL A 228 9.93 18.26 10.50
CA VAL A 228 11.14 18.18 11.33
C VAL A 228 12.25 17.39 10.63
N PHE A 229 11.91 16.28 9.98
CA PHE A 229 12.89 15.44 9.30
C PHE A 229 13.16 15.85 7.85
N THR A 230 12.48 16.88 7.33
CA THR A 230 12.64 17.35 5.94
C THR A 230 12.55 16.20 4.93
N SER A 231 11.66 15.24 5.20
CA SER A 231 11.54 14.03 4.40
C SER A 231 10.88 14.33 3.05
N LYS A 232 11.24 13.58 2.01
CA LYS A 232 10.47 13.58 0.76
C LYS A 232 9.00 13.29 1.05
N VAL A 233 8.12 13.84 0.22
CA VAL A 233 6.68 13.57 0.26
C VAL A 233 6.49 12.06 0.31
N GLY A 234 6.01 11.56 1.46
CA GLY A 234 5.87 10.14 1.71
C GLY A 234 4.94 9.49 0.68
N ALA A 235 5.33 8.31 0.20
CA ALA A 235 4.50 7.52 -0.70
C ALA A 235 3.25 7.00 0.03
N PHE A 236 2.17 6.79 -0.71
CA PHE A 236 0.87 6.38 -0.16
C PHE A 236 0.94 5.11 0.71
N HIS A 237 1.78 4.14 0.37
CA HIS A 237 1.92 2.90 1.14
C HIS A 237 2.51 3.11 2.55
N TYR A 238 3.12 4.26 2.85
CA TYR A 238 3.57 4.59 4.20
C TYR A 238 2.42 4.75 5.21
N PHE A 239 1.20 4.96 4.72
CA PHE A 239 0.00 5.13 5.53
C PHE A 239 -0.75 3.81 5.79
N PHE A 240 -0.26 2.69 5.25
CA PHE A 240 -0.85 1.36 5.48
C PHE A 240 -0.94 0.92 6.95
N PRO A 241 -0.05 1.33 7.88
CA PRO A 241 -0.25 1.04 9.30
C PRO A 241 -1.58 1.57 9.86
N MET A 242 -2.17 2.59 9.22
CA MET A 242 -3.46 3.18 9.60
C MET A 242 -4.64 2.61 8.82
N PHE A 243 -4.42 1.68 7.89
CA PHE A 243 -5.46 1.12 7.02
C PHE A 243 -6.67 0.60 7.79
N SER A 244 -6.47 -0.22 8.80
CA SER A 244 -7.59 -0.79 9.57
C SER A 244 -8.32 0.28 10.40
N ILE A 245 -7.59 1.29 10.90
CA ILE A 245 -8.16 2.38 11.70
C ILE A 245 -8.97 3.35 10.80
N SER A 246 -8.60 3.51 9.52
CA SER A 246 -9.32 4.42 8.61
C SER A 246 -10.78 4.04 8.33
N PHE A 247 -11.19 2.81 8.64
CA PHE A 247 -12.60 2.38 8.53
C PHE A 247 -13.49 2.82 9.71
N LEU A 248 -12.89 3.24 10.85
CA LEU A 248 -13.65 3.60 12.05
C LEU A 248 -14.66 4.75 11.87
N PRO A 249 -14.42 5.80 11.07
CA PRO A 249 -15.42 6.84 10.85
C PRO A 249 -16.71 6.30 10.22
N ILE A 250 -16.56 5.38 9.25
CA ILE A 250 -17.68 4.71 8.58
C ILE A 250 -18.38 3.76 9.55
N LEU A 251 -17.62 2.98 10.33
CA LEU A 251 -18.18 2.10 11.36
C LEU A 251 -18.99 2.90 12.40
N LEU A 252 -18.48 4.04 12.86
CA LEU A 252 -19.21 4.93 13.77
C LEU A 252 -20.49 5.49 13.13
N PHE A 253 -20.48 5.79 11.84
CA PHE A 253 -21.68 6.21 11.12
C PHE A 253 -22.76 5.14 11.15
N PHE A 254 -22.43 3.91 10.76
CA PHE A 254 -23.40 2.81 10.75
C PHE A 254 -23.84 2.44 12.17
N TYR A 255 -22.94 2.46 13.14
CA TYR A 255 -23.29 2.23 14.55
C TYR A 255 -24.31 3.25 15.05
N ASP A 256 -24.07 4.55 14.83
CA ASP A 256 -24.99 5.60 15.29
C ASP A 256 -26.32 5.61 14.53
N LYS A 257 -26.36 5.07 13.31
CA LYS A 257 -27.53 5.07 12.41
C LYS A 257 -28.21 3.71 12.28
N GLU A 258 -27.77 2.71 13.03
CA GLU A 258 -28.24 1.33 12.94
C GLU A 258 -29.77 1.25 12.99
N ASN A 259 -30.39 1.80 14.05
CA ASN A 259 -31.83 1.78 14.23
C ASN A 259 -32.58 2.57 13.14
N ASP A 260 -32.06 3.74 12.74
CA ASP A 260 -32.67 4.55 11.68
C ASP A 260 -32.67 3.81 10.33
N ILE A 261 -31.61 3.03 10.06
CA ILE A 261 -31.44 2.27 8.83
C ILE A 261 -32.31 1.01 8.86
N ILE A 262 -32.22 0.20 9.92
CA ILE A 262 -32.92 -1.10 10.00
C ILE A 262 -34.43 -0.91 10.06
N ASN A 263 -34.93 0.08 10.81
CA ASN A 263 -36.37 0.29 10.98
C ASN A 263 -37.03 0.91 9.73
N ASN A 264 -36.23 1.47 8.81
CA ASN A 264 -36.73 2.04 7.57
C ASN A 264 -36.36 1.14 6.37
N ARG A 265 -37.30 0.28 5.96
CA ARG A 265 -37.13 -0.67 4.85
C ARG A 265 -36.58 -0.01 3.57
N LYS A 266 -37.01 1.22 3.24
CA LYS A 266 -36.53 1.92 2.04
C LYS A 266 -35.05 2.29 2.17
N ILE A 267 -34.65 2.87 3.30
CA ILE A 267 -33.24 3.22 3.57
C ILE A 267 -32.38 1.96 3.63
N PHE A 268 -32.85 0.92 4.32
CA PHE A 268 -32.16 -0.36 4.40
C PHE A 268 -31.85 -0.96 3.03
N ILE A 269 -32.84 -1.03 2.13
CA ILE A 269 -32.67 -1.54 0.76
C ILE A 269 -31.70 -0.67 -0.04
N ILE A 270 -31.72 0.65 0.13
CA ILE A 270 -30.78 1.56 -0.54
C ILE A 270 -29.35 1.28 -0.08
N VAL A 271 -29.13 1.18 1.24
CA VAL A 271 -27.81 0.89 1.82
C VAL A 271 -27.30 -0.47 1.34
N LEU A 272 -28.12 -1.52 1.37
CA LEU A 272 -27.75 -2.84 0.86
C LEU A 272 -27.42 -2.82 -0.64
N SER A 273 -28.23 -2.13 -1.44
CA SER A 273 -27.98 -1.96 -2.88
C SER A 273 -26.63 -1.28 -3.12
N LEU A 274 -26.31 -0.23 -2.37
CA LEU A 274 -25.02 0.47 -2.49
C LEU A 274 -23.85 -0.45 -2.13
N PHE A 275 -23.96 -1.25 -1.07
CA PHE A 275 -22.93 -2.25 -0.74
C PHE A 275 -22.77 -3.30 -1.83
N PHE A 276 -23.87 -3.84 -2.35
CA PHE A 276 -23.83 -4.85 -3.40
C PHE A 276 -23.20 -4.31 -4.69
N ILE A 277 -23.63 -3.13 -5.15
CA ILE A 277 -23.08 -2.53 -6.36
C ILE A 277 -21.61 -2.15 -6.15
N ASN A 278 -21.23 -1.70 -4.94
CA ASN A 278 -19.83 -1.45 -4.61
C ASN A 278 -18.99 -2.74 -4.74
N ILE A 279 -19.38 -3.84 -4.07
CA ILE A 279 -18.67 -5.12 -4.15
C ILE A 279 -18.55 -5.59 -5.60
N PHE A 280 -19.63 -5.49 -6.38
CA PHE A 280 -19.63 -5.85 -7.79
C PHE A 280 -18.65 -4.98 -8.59
N SER A 281 -18.69 -3.65 -8.40
CA SER A 281 -17.79 -2.70 -9.07
C SER A 281 -16.33 -2.98 -8.73
N MET A 282 -16.01 -3.20 -7.46
CA MET A 282 -14.65 -3.53 -7.01
C MET A 282 -14.16 -4.85 -7.59
N SER A 283 -15.01 -5.88 -7.61
CA SER A 283 -14.65 -7.19 -8.16
C SER A 283 -14.31 -7.10 -9.65
N LEU A 284 -15.08 -6.32 -10.42
CA LEU A 284 -14.80 -6.09 -11.83
C LEU A 284 -13.51 -5.30 -12.06
N GLN A 285 -13.28 -4.25 -11.26
CA GLN A 285 -12.06 -3.46 -11.33
C GLN A 285 -10.81 -4.28 -10.97
N PHE A 286 -10.88 -5.12 -9.93
CA PHE A 286 -9.79 -6.03 -9.55
C PHE A 286 -9.50 -7.07 -10.62
N LYS A 287 -10.54 -7.65 -11.23
CA LYS A 287 -10.36 -8.57 -12.35
C LYS A 287 -9.66 -7.86 -13.52
N PHE A 288 -10.18 -6.70 -13.93
CA PHE A 288 -9.56 -5.92 -15.01
C PHE A 288 -8.11 -5.54 -14.70
N TYR A 289 -7.83 -5.13 -13.46
CA TYR A 289 -6.47 -4.87 -13.00
C TYR A 289 -5.59 -6.12 -13.13
N THR A 290 -6.07 -7.27 -12.66
CA THR A 290 -5.32 -8.52 -12.72
C THR A 290 -5.01 -8.90 -14.17
N ASP A 291 -6.02 -8.89 -15.04
CA ASP A 291 -5.88 -9.28 -16.45
C ASP A 291 -4.93 -8.34 -17.24
N MET A 292 -4.89 -7.04 -16.88
CA MET A 292 -4.10 -6.03 -17.60
C MET A 292 -2.72 -5.80 -17.03
N TYR A 293 -2.52 -5.93 -15.71
CA TYR A 293 -1.29 -5.52 -15.02
C TYR A 293 -0.52 -6.69 -14.41
N GLU A 294 -1.22 -7.69 -13.85
CA GLU A 294 -0.59 -8.81 -13.12
C GLU A 294 -0.39 -10.06 -14.00
N GLU A 295 -1.43 -10.48 -14.72
CA GLU A 295 -1.39 -11.66 -15.59
C GLU A 295 -0.26 -11.59 -16.62
N PRO A 296 0.01 -10.44 -17.29
CA PRO A 296 1.11 -10.31 -18.24
C PRO A 296 2.49 -10.58 -17.64
N LEU A 297 2.62 -10.40 -16.32
CA LEU A 297 3.83 -10.56 -15.52
C LEU A 297 3.79 -11.85 -14.67
N SER A 298 2.80 -12.71 -14.90
CA SER A 298 2.69 -13.98 -14.20
C SER A 298 3.87 -14.90 -14.50
N TYR A 299 4.17 -15.81 -13.57
CA TYR A 299 5.20 -16.83 -13.71
C TYR A 299 5.14 -17.57 -15.07
N ASN A 300 3.94 -17.95 -15.52
CA ASN A 300 3.76 -18.63 -16.80
C ASN A 300 4.09 -17.74 -17.99
N ASN A 301 3.72 -16.46 -17.95
CA ASN A 301 4.06 -15.52 -19.03
C ASN A 301 5.54 -15.18 -19.03
N ILE A 302 6.18 -15.07 -17.87
CA ILE A 302 7.64 -14.93 -17.76
C ILE A 302 8.32 -16.16 -18.36
N LYS A 303 7.87 -17.37 -18.01
CA LYS A 303 8.37 -18.62 -18.59
C LYS A 303 8.24 -18.63 -20.12
N ASN A 304 7.08 -18.25 -20.66
CA ASN A 304 6.83 -18.20 -22.09
C ASN A 304 7.78 -17.22 -22.80
N ILE A 305 8.03 -16.04 -22.22
CA ILE A 305 9.00 -15.07 -22.75
C ILE A 305 10.41 -15.69 -22.79
N ILE A 306 10.83 -16.32 -21.68
CA ILE A 306 12.13 -16.98 -21.57
C ILE A 306 12.30 -18.07 -22.62
N GLU A 307 11.29 -18.93 -22.77
CA GLU A 307 11.27 -20.02 -23.73
C GLU A 307 11.32 -19.53 -25.19
N ILE A 308 10.59 -18.46 -25.52
CA ILE A 308 10.58 -17.89 -26.88
C ILE A 308 11.95 -17.30 -27.23
N VAL A 309 12.54 -16.52 -26.32
CA VAL A 309 13.88 -15.95 -26.55
C VAL A 309 14.93 -17.05 -26.64
N TYR A 310 14.85 -18.07 -25.78
CA TYR A 310 15.76 -19.22 -25.79
C TYR A 310 15.68 -20.01 -27.11
N LYS A 311 14.48 -20.28 -27.61
CA LYS A 311 14.27 -20.97 -28.89
C LYS A 311 14.70 -20.12 -30.08
N ASP A 312 14.43 -18.82 -30.05
CA ASP A 312 14.80 -17.90 -31.14
C ASP A 312 16.30 -17.60 -31.17
N SER A 313 16.99 -17.67 -30.03
CA SER A 313 18.45 -17.47 -29.97
C SER A 313 19.25 -18.67 -30.46
N ASP A 314 18.65 -19.87 -30.50
CA ASP A 314 19.28 -21.12 -30.95
C ASP A 314 20.65 -21.37 -30.30
N GLY A 315 20.74 -21.08 -29.00
CA GLY A 315 21.97 -21.23 -28.22
C GLY A 315 23.04 -20.15 -28.44
N SER A 316 22.78 -19.13 -29.28
CA SER A 316 23.66 -17.98 -29.41
C SER A 316 23.60 -17.06 -28.18
N LYS A 317 24.72 -16.37 -27.93
CA LYS A 317 24.80 -15.33 -26.92
C LYS A 317 23.78 -14.22 -27.18
N ILE A 318 23.08 -13.75 -26.16
CA ILE A 318 22.05 -12.72 -26.32
C ILE A 318 22.34 -11.45 -25.51
N ASN A 319 21.83 -10.33 -26.01
CA ASN A 319 21.78 -9.07 -25.29
C ASN A 319 20.32 -8.70 -25.02
N PHE A 320 19.85 -8.92 -23.79
CA PHE A 320 18.46 -8.65 -23.39
C PHE A 320 18.33 -7.31 -22.68
N ARG A 321 17.55 -6.38 -23.26
CA ARG A 321 17.40 -5.01 -22.76
C ARG A 321 15.92 -4.66 -22.52
N ALA A 322 15.58 -4.39 -21.26
CA ALA A 322 14.33 -3.77 -20.90
C ALA A 322 14.42 -2.26 -21.11
N LEU A 323 13.52 -1.76 -21.94
CA LEU A 323 13.67 -0.47 -22.58
C LEU A 323 13.15 0.70 -21.73
N ASN A 324 12.33 0.42 -20.71
CA ASN A 324 11.80 1.39 -19.74
C ASN A 324 11.92 0.94 -18.27
N GLY A 325 12.93 0.12 -17.93
CA GLY A 325 13.11 -0.25 -16.53
C GLY A 325 14.23 -1.24 -16.21
N GLU A 326 14.48 -1.40 -14.91
CA GLU A 326 15.43 -2.34 -14.30
C GLU A 326 15.11 -3.83 -14.52
N ARG A 327 14.13 -4.16 -15.38
CA ARG A 327 13.64 -5.53 -15.57
C ARG A 327 14.60 -6.42 -16.38
N SER A 328 15.60 -5.86 -17.07
CA SER A 328 16.63 -6.66 -17.75
C SER A 328 17.21 -7.71 -16.80
N GLY A 329 17.71 -7.27 -15.65
CA GLY A 329 18.27 -8.16 -14.63
C GLY A 329 17.24 -9.19 -14.16
N THR A 330 16.00 -8.77 -13.91
CA THR A 330 14.94 -9.69 -13.46
C THR A 330 14.70 -10.85 -14.43
N TYR A 331 14.62 -10.61 -15.74
CA TYR A 331 14.42 -11.68 -16.72
C TYR A 331 15.66 -12.56 -16.89
N ILE A 332 16.85 -11.95 -16.89
CA ILE A 332 18.13 -12.68 -16.95
C ILE A 332 18.26 -13.59 -15.73
N ASP A 333 18.07 -13.07 -14.53
CA ASP A 333 18.13 -13.82 -13.27
C ASP A 333 17.03 -14.88 -13.22
N ALA A 334 15.81 -14.56 -13.65
CA ALA A 334 14.73 -15.53 -13.70
C ALA A 334 15.04 -16.71 -14.63
N SER A 335 15.66 -16.45 -15.79
CA SER A 335 16.09 -17.51 -16.72
C SER A 335 17.11 -18.45 -16.08
N LYS A 336 18.00 -17.93 -15.21
CA LYS A 336 19.04 -18.73 -14.56
C LYS A 336 18.55 -19.46 -13.31
N ILE A 337 17.75 -18.78 -12.49
CA ILE A 337 17.35 -19.26 -11.16
C ILE A 337 16.10 -20.12 -11.23
N TYR A 338 15.05 -19.66 -11.93
CA TYR A 338 13.75 -20.32 -11.95
C TYR A 338 13.58 -21.28 -13.14
N PHE A 339 14.32 -21.06 -14.23
CA PHE A 339 14.17 -21.84 -15.48
C PHE A 339 15.52 -22.33 -16.05
N PRO A 340 16.35 -23.04 -15.27
CA PRO A 340 17.74 -23.35 -15.64
C PRO A 340 17.87 -24.13 -16.96
N ASP A 341 16.88 -24.96 -17.33
CA ASP A 341 16.88 -25.71 -18.60
C ASP A 341 16.76 -24.81 -19.85
N MET A 342 16.36 -23.56 -19.67
CA MET A 342 16.18 -22.55 -20.72
C MET A 342 17.01 -21.30 -20.42
N SER A 343 18.12 -21.46 -19.70
CA SER A 343 18.97 -20.33 -19.30
C SER A 343 19.55 -19.62 -20.53
N TRP A 344 19.51 -18.29 -20.51
CA TRP A 344 20.10 -17.49 -21.57
C TRP A 344 21.61 -17.35 -21.38
N ASP A 345 22.39 -17.53 -22.45
CA ASP A 345 23.81 -17.15 -22.49
C ASP A 345 23.92 -15.63 -22.71
N TYR A 346 23.87 -14.88 -21.62
CA TYR A 346 23.82 -13.42 -21.67
C TYR A 346 25.21 -12.79 -21.87
N ASP A 347 25.32 -11.91 -22.86
CA ASP A 347 26.50 -11.09 -23.12
C ASP A 347 26.06 -9.66 -23.55
N GLU A 348 26.46 -8.66 -22.77
CA GLU A 348 26.14 -7.24 -23.02
C GLU A 348 26.62 -6.73 -24.38
N ASN A 349 27.63 -7.39 -24.96
CA ASN A 349 28.22 -7.03 -26.26
C ASN A 349 27.68 -7.87 -27.41
N SER A 350 26.73 -8.79 -27.16
CA SER A 350 26.14 -9.58 -28.25
C SER A 350 25.36 -8.70 -29.24
N THR A 351 25.50 -9.03 -30.52
CA THR A 351 24.72 -8.47 -31.62
C THR A 351 23.33 -9.10 -31.76
N ASN A 352 23.06 -10.22 -31.07
CA ASN A 352 21.73 -10.81 -31.01
C ASN A 352 20.91 -10.12 -29.90
N ILE A 353 20.23 -9.04 -30.28
CA ILE A 353 19.61 -8.11 -29.33
C ILE A 353 18.11 -8.36 -29.22
N TYR A 354 17.65 -8.50 -27.98
CA TYR A 354 16.24 -8.62 -27.62
C TYR A 354 15.81 -7.45 -26.76
N LEU A 355 14.68 -6.86 -27.09
CA LEU A 355 14.16 -5.66 -26.45
C LEU A 355 12.81 -5.94 -25.83
N LEU A 356 12.71 -5.71 -24.51
CA LEU A 356 11.47 -5.78 -23.77
C LEU A 356 10.84 -4.40 -23.65
N LEU A 357 9.69 -4.23 -24.30
CA LEU A 357 8.83 -3.07 -24.12
C LEU A 357 7.74 -3.40 -23.10
N ASP A 358 7.83 -2.76 -21.95
CA ASP A 358 6.80 -2.79 -20.92
C ASP A 358 5.74 -1.72 -21.20
N LYS A 359 4.59 -2.16 -21.73
CA LYS A 359 3.49 -1.28 -22.14
C LYS A 359 2.74 -0.68 -20.96
N ILE A 360 2.90 -1.25 -19.77
CA ILE A 360 2.32 -0.71 -18.55
C ILE A 360 3.23 0.41 -18.02
N LYS A 361 4.52 0.12 -17.88
CA LYS A 361 5.49 1.05 -17.28
C LYS A 361 5.71 2.28 -18.15
N ILE A 362 5.61 2.17 -19.47
CA ILE A 362 5.75 3.32 -20.37
C ILE A 362 4.68 4.39 -20.13
N LEU A 363 3.50 4.02 -19.61
CA LEU A 363 2.39 4.94 -19.29
C LEU A 363 2.71 5.91 -18.15
N TYR A 364 3.82 5.71 -17.44
CA TYR A 364 4.30 6.65 -16.42
C TYR A 364 4.94 7.91 -17.01
N ASN A 365 5.28 7.87 -18.30
CA ASN A 365 5.89 9.00 -19.01
C ASN A 365 4.84 9.91 -19.65
N SER A 366 5.27 11.07 -20.18
CA SER A 366 4.40 11.98 -20.92
C SER A 366 3.99 11.40 -22.27
N ASP A 367 2.83 11.83 -22.80
CA ASP A 367 2.35 11.38 -24.12
C ASP A 367 3.37 11.65 -25.24
N ASP A 368 4.10 12.78 -25.16
CA ASP A 368 5.18 13.11 -26.10
C ASP A 368 6.34 12.12 -26.03
N TYR A 369 6.72 11.69 -24.81
CA TYR A 369 7.72 10.65 -24.62
C TYR A 369 7.24 9.36 -25.26
N ILE A 370 6.02 8.90 -24.95
CA ILE A 370 5.45 7.66 -25.48
C ILE A 370 5.40 7.72 -27.02
N SER A 371 4.92 8.81 -27.61
CA SER A 371 4.80 8.98 -29.06
C SER A 371 6.15 8.93 -29.78
N ASN A 372 7.13 9.68 -29.28
CA ASN A 372 8.49 9.65 -29.85
C ASN A 372 9.17 8.30 -29.67
N TYR A 373 8.89 7.63 -28.54
CA TYR A 373 9.38 6.30 -28.27
C TYR A 373 8.82 5.25 -29.23
N MET A 374 7.50 5.24 -29.42
CA MET A 374 6.83 4.29 -30.32
C MET A 374 7.21 4.50 -31.79
N LYS A 375 7.53 5.73 -32.21
CA LYS A 375 8.08 5.99 -33.55
C LYS A 375 9.38 5.24 -33.82
N LYS A 376 10.24 5.03 -32.81
CA LYS A 376 11.48 4.25 -32.99
C LYS A 376 11.21 2.78 -33.37
N PHE A 377 10.14 2.17 -32.85
CA PHE A 377 9.81 0.76 -33.09
C PHE A 377 9.04 0.50 -34.38
N ASN A 378 8.47 1.54 -35.00
CA ASN A 378 7.80 1.41 -36.29
C ASN A 378 8.79 1.33 -37.48
N ASN A 379 10.10 1.28 -37.20
CA ASN A 379 11.15 1.05 -38.19
C ASN A 379 11.33 -0.44 -38.51
N THR A 380 11.86 -0.75 -39.69
CA THR A 380 12.06 -2.12 -40.22
C THR A 380 13.05 -2.98 -39.44
N ASN A 381 13.79 -2.41 -38.49
CA ASN A 381 14.85 -3.11 -37.74
C ASN A 381 14.33 -3.89 -36.53
N PHE A 382 13.02 -3.84 -36.25
CA PHE A 382 12.39 -4.54 -35.13
C PHE A 382 11.45 -5.62 -35.63
N ASN A 383 11.62 -6.85 -35.14
CA ASN A 383 10.68 -7.95 -35.36
C ASN A 383 10.02 -8.35 -34.04
N LEU A 384 8.70 -8.28 -33.98
CA LEU A 384 7.94 -8.66 -32.80
C LEU A 384 7.91 -10.19 -32.68
N ILE A 385 8.52 -10.74 -31.63
CA ILE A 385 8.57 -12.20 -31.40
C ILE A 385 7.62 -12.66 -30.29
N PHE A 386 7.18 -11.75 -29.43
CA PHE A 386 6.19 -12.02 -28.40
C PHE A 386 5.35 -10.78 -28.10
N THR A 387 4.06 -11.00 -27.85
CA THR A 387 3.13 -9.95 -27.43
C THR A 387 2.08 -10.54 -26.48
N ASN A 388 1.81 -9.83 -25.38
CA ASN A 388 0.64 -10.04 -24.53
C ASN A 388 0.04 -8.68 -24.16
N SER A 389 -0.93 -8.57 -23.25
CA SER A 389 -1.54 -7.28 -22.90
C SER A 389 -0.56 -6.27 -22.27
N GLY A 390 0.50 -6.71 -21.56
CA GLY A 390 1.42 -5.84 -20.82
C GLY A 390 2.84 -5.71 -21.40
N ILE A 391 3.31 -6.68 -22.18
CA ILE A 391 4.68 -6.77 -22.67
C ILE A 391 4.72 -7.09 -24.16
N ASN A 392 5.64 -6.44 -24.86
CA ASN A 392 6.10 -6.85 -26.18
C ASN A 392 7.60 -7.19 -26.11
N ILE A 393 8.02 -8.25 -26.81
CA ILE A 393 9.44 -8.55 -27.03
C ILE A 393 9.74 -8.41 -28.52
N TYR A 394 10.77 -7.64 -28.82
CA TYR A 394 11.27 -7.45 -30.17
C TYR A 394 12.67 -8.04 -30.30
N LYS A 395 12.95 -8.68 -31.43
CA LYS A 395 14.30 -8.92 -31.92
C LYS A 395 14.74 -7.72 -32.73
N TYR A 396 15.94 -7.20 -32.46
CA TYR A 396 16.48 -6.03 -33.12
C TYR A 396 17.64 -6.40 -34.03
N TYR A 397 17.62 -5.89 -35.26
CA TYR A 397 18.60 -6.19 -36.30
C TYR A 397 19.55 -5.02 -36.63
N GLY A 398 19.49 -3.91 -35.88
CA GLY A 398 20.38 -2.76 -36.09
C GLY A 398 21.56 -2.73 -35.11
N ASN A 399 22.32 -1.62 -35.13
CA ASN A 399 23.43 -1.43 -34.21
C ASN A 399 22.96 -0.88 -32.86
N LEU A 400 23.64 -1.31 -31.80
CA LEU A 400 23.37 -0.89 -30.43
C LEU A 400 23.47 0.64 -30.21
N GLU A 401 24.32 1.32 -30.98
CA GLU A 401 24.50 2.77 -30.91
C GLU A 401 23.31 3.56 -31.48
N ASP A 402 22.43 2.90 -32.25
CA ASP A 402 21.26 3.51 -32.89
C ASP A 402 19.99 3.47 -32.00
N LEU A 403 20.04 2.77 -30.85
CA LEU A 403 18.95 2.62 -29.87
C LEU A 403 18.98 3.73 -28.82
#